data_AF-A0A7K1GRF1-F1
#
_entry.id   AF-A0A7K1GRF1-F1
#
_cell.length_a   1.000
_cell.length_b   1.000
_cell.length_c   1.000
_cell.angle_alpha   90.00
_cell.angle_beta   90.00
_cell.angle_gamma   90.00
#
_symmetry.space_group_name_H-M   'P 1'
#
loop_
_entity.id
_entity.type
_entity.pdbx_description
1 polymer ?
#
loop_
_entity_poly.entity_id
_entity_poly.type
_entity_poly.pdbx_seq_one_letter_code
_entity_poly.pdbx_strand_id
1 'polypeptide(L)'
;MDDKLADLKARKLAAFTAGSQRSIDRQHEKGKLLARERIEILLDEGSFHELDLLARHRAQAAGLEEHPYTDGVITGWGTIDGRKIFVFSQDFTVFGGALGEVFAEKIHKLMDLALKVGAPLIGLNDGAGARIQEGVVSLASYGGIFHRNVQSSGVIPQISVVLGPCAGGAVYSPAMTDFIFMVRETSHMFITGPDVVKTVTGEDVTLEELGGAMSHASKSGVATFVSSDEKACLEDVRYLLSFLPQNNMAEAPSITPSDDPMRQCELLRKILPESANQPYDMKKVIAEVVDDGEFFEYFPHWAKSIVCGFSRLDGKTVGIVGNQPMVLAGVLDIESSEKAARFVRTCDAFNIPLITFVDVPGFLPGVDQEYGGIIRHGAKLLYAYCEATVPRIQVITRKAYGGAYVVMNSKSIGADLAYAWPTAELAVMG
;
A
#
# COMPACT_ATOMS: atom_id res chain seq x y z
N MET A 1 32.25 -17.66 32.55
CA MET A 1 31.07 -16.90 32.07
C MET A 1 31.50 -15.92 31.00
N ASP A 2 32.60 -15.20 31.22
CA ASP A 2 33.14 -14.20 30.28
C ASP A 2 33.44 -14.75 28.89
N ASP A 3 33.99 -15.96 28.77
CA ASP A 3 34.23 -16.59 27.45
C ASP A 3 32.94 -16.80 26.66
N LYS A 4 31.85 -17.19 27.33
CA LYS A 4 30.53 -17.36 26.68
C LYS A 4 29.95 -16.02 26.24
N LEU A 5 30.19 -14.95 26.99
CA LEU A 5 29.79 -13.59 26.62
C LEU A 5 30.60 -13.06 25.44
N ALA A 6 31.91 -13.35 25.40
CA ALA A 6 32.78 -13.01 24.28
C ALA A 6 32.36 -13.75 23.00
N ASP A 7 32.09 -15.06 23.08
CA ASP A 7 31.56 -15.85 21.96
C ASP A 7 30.22 -15.29 21.45
N LEU A 8 29.28 -14.98 22.34
CA LEU A 8 28.00 -14.36 21.95
C LEU A 8 28.21 -13.02 21.23
N LYS A 9 29.10 -12.15 21.73
CA LYS A 9 29.42 -10.87 21.09
C LYS A 9 30.01 -11.09 19.69
N ALA A 10 30.92 -12.05 19.54
CA ALA A 10 31.53 -12.38 18.25
C ALA A 10 30.48 -12.88 17.24
N ARG A 11 29.57 -13.77 17.66
CA ARG A 11 28.49 -14.26 16.80
C ARG A 11 27.52 -13.16 16.37
N LYS A 12 27.16 -12.26 17.30
CA LYS A 12 26.33 -11.09 16.97
C LYS A 12 27.01 -10.18 15.95
N LEU A 13 28.30 -9.88 16.14
CA LEU A 13 29.06 -9.07 15.19
C LEU A 13 29.07 -9.70 13.79
N ALA A 14 29.33 -11.01 13.70
CA ALA A 14 29.29 -11.74 12.44
C ALA A 14 27.89 -11.73 11.79
N ALA A 15 26.82 -11.72 12.59
CA ALA A 15 25.45 -11.67 12.07
C ALA A 15 25.06 -10.29 11.52
N PHE A 16 25.69 -9.21 11.99
CA PHE A 16 25.49 -7.88 11.41
C PHE A 16 26.16 -7.73 10.04
N THR A 17 27.18 -8.55 9.75
CA THR A 17 27.91 -8.58 8.47
C THR A 17 27.76 -9.94 7.78
N ALA A 18 26.54 -10.48 7.74
CA ALA A 18 26.29 -11.81 7.17
C ALA A 18 26.49 -11.86 5.64
N GLY A 19 26.26 -10.75 4.95
CA GLY A 19 26.54 -10.59 3.53
C GLY A 19 28.03 -10.39 3.23
N SER A 20 28.49 -10.87 2.07
CA SER A 20 29.86 -10.63 1.63
C SER A 20 30.09 -9.14 1.30
N GLN A 21 31.30 -8.62 1.53
CA GLN A 21 31.64 -7.22 1.20
C GLN A 21 31.34 -6.90 -0.27
N ARG A 22 31.65 -7.83 -1.18
CA ARG A 22 31.35 -7.69 -2.61
C ARG A 22 29.85 -7.52 -2.89
N SER A 23 28.99 -8.23 -2.15
CA SER A 23 27.54 -8.10 -2.28
C SER A 23 27.04 -6.76 -1.75
N ILE A 24 27.63 -6.27 -0.65
CA ILE A 24 27.33 -4.97 -0.06
C ILE A 24 27.70 -3.85 -1.04
N ASP A 25 28.93 -3.85 -1.55
CA ASP A 25 29.41 -2.84 -2.50
C ASP A 25 28.52 -2.80 -3.75
N ARG A 26 28.16 -3.97 -4.29
CA ARG A 26 27.26 -4.08 -5.44
C ARG A 26 25.84 -3.56 -5.17
N GLN A 27 25.34 -3.67 -3.94
CA GLN A 27 24.03 -3.13 -3.56
C GLN A 27 24.09 -1.59 -3.58
N HIS A 28 25.13 -1.01 -2.96
CA HIS A 28 25.34 0.44 -2.94
C HIS A 28 25.64 1.02 -4.33
N GLU A 29 26.40 0.32 -5.19
CA GLU A 29 26.65 0.72 -6.59
C GLU A 29 25.37 0.84 -7.42
N LYS A 30 24.31 0.10 -7.05
CA LYS A 30 22.98 0.19 -7.66
C LYS A 30 22.12 1.31 -7.06
N GLY A 31 22.66 2.12 -6.14
CA GLY A 31 21.92 3.16 -5.44
C GLY A 31 20.92 2.63 -4.42
N LYS A 32 21.06 1.37 -3.99
CA LYS A 32 20.13 0.71 -3.06
C LYS A 32 20.73 0.62 -1.66
N LEU A 33 19.88 0.69 -0.66
CA LEU A 33 20.28 0.53 0.74
C LEU A 33 20.35 -0.96 1.14
N LEU A 34 21.08 -1.23 2.22
CA LEU A 34 21.07 -2.52 2.91
C LEU A 34 19.81 -2.67 3.77
N ALA A 35 19.47 -3.92 4.09
CA ALA A 35 18.29 -4.23 4.91
C ALA A 35 18.29 -3.52 6.28
N ARG A 36 19.46 -3.37 6.91
CA ARG A 36 19.58 -2.66 8.21
C ARG A 36 19.48 -1.15 8.07
N GLU A 37 20.10 -0.58 7.03
CA GLU A 37 20.03 0.85 6.73
C GLU A 37 18.57 1.29 6.50
N ARG A 38 17.77 0.46 5.81
CA ARG A 38 16.34 0.69 5.61
C ARG A 38 15.56 0.69 6.92
N ILE A 39 15.85 -0.27 7.81
CA ILE A 39 15.20 -0.34 9.13
C ILE A 39 15.56 0.88 9.99
N GLU A 40 16.81 1.32 9.95
CA GLU A 40 17.31 2.49 10.70
C GLU A 40 16.66 3.80 10.23
N ILE A 41 16.42 3.96 8.93
CA ILE A 41 15.69 5.12 8.39
C ILE A 41 14.20 5.05 8.76
N LEU A 42 13.61 3.86 8.69
CA LEU A 42 12.17 3.67 8.91
C LEU A 42 11.77 3.90 10.36
N LEU A 43 12.54 3.37 11.31
CA LEU A 43 12.21 3.35 12.73
C LEU A 43 12.77 4.57 13.47
N ASP A 44 12.17 4.89 14.62
CA ASP A 44 12.72 5.87 15.54
C ASP A 44 14.08 5.40 16.08
N GLU A 45 15.00 6.34 16.26
CA GLU A 45 16.38 6.08 16.68
C GLU A 45 16.44 5.23 17.95
N GLY A 46 17.21 4.14 17.90
CA GLY A 46 17.41 3.24 19.04
C GLY A 46 16.20 2.38 19.43
N SER A 47 15.09 2.41 18.67
CA SER A 47 13.86 1.67 19.01
C SER A 47 13.86 0.21 18.53
N PHE A 48 14.76 -0.18 17.63
CA PHE A 48 14.72 -1.50 17.00
C PHE A 48 15.12 -2.64 17.94
N HIS A 49 14.24 -3.63 18.06
CA HIS A 49 14.44 -4.87 18.78
C HIS A 49 14.44 -6.04 17.79
N GLU A 50 15.63 -6.54 17.47
CA GLU A 50 15.79 -7.62 16.51
C GLU A 50 15.46 -9.01 17.11
N LEU A 51 14.72 -9.79 16.33
CA LEU A 51 14.39 -11.18 16.57
C LEU A 51 15.27 -12.11 15.73
N ASP A 52 15.62 -13.27 16.31
CA ASP A 52 16.24 -14.38 15.59
C ASP A 52 17.50 -14.01 14.79
N LEU A 53 18.30 -13.07 15.33
CA LEU A 53 19.55 -12.58 14.75
C LEU A 53 20.51 -13.72 14.37
N LEU A 54 20.59 -14.75 15.21
CA LEU A 54 21.53 -15.87 15.04
C LEU A 54 20.91 -17.10 14.32
N ALA A 55 19.71 -16.97 13.75
CA ALA A 55 19.08 -18.04 12.99
C ALA A 55 19.85 -18.35 11.70
N ARG A 56 19.80 -19.62 11.26
CA ARG A 56 20.53 -20.15 10.09
C ARG A 56 19.66 -21.25 9.45
N HIS A 57 19.67 -21.38 8.12
CA HIS A 57 18.94 -22.47 7.47
C HIS A 57 19.47 -23.85 7.89
N ARG A 58 18.60 -24.85 7.77
CA ARG A 58 18.87 -26.26 8.10
C ARG A 58 19.00 -27.15 6.87
N ALA A 59 18.86 -26.57 5.68
CA ALA A 59 18.94 -27.29 4.42
C ALA A 59 20.31 -27.96 4.23
N GLN A 60 20.30 -29.19 3.71
CA GLN A 60 21.49 -29.99 3.37
C GLN A 60 21.64 -30.16 1.84
N ALA A 61 20.97 -29.32 1.06
CA ALA A 61 21.00 -29.39 -0.40
C ALA A 61 22.35 -28.93 -0.96
N ALA A 62 22.74 -29.48 -2.11
CA ALA A 62 23.94 -29.06 -2.81
C ALA A 62 23.86 -27.57 -3.18
N GLY A 63 24.92 -26.80 -2.90
CA GLY A 63 24.95 -25.35 -3.09
C GLY A 63 24.44 -24.53 -1.91
N LEU A 64 24.18 -25.16 -0.76
CA LEU A 64 23.85 -24.52 0.53
C LEU A 64 24.78 -25.00 1.66
N GLU A 65 26.09 -25.04 1.39
CA GLU A 65 27.10 -25.44 2.38
C GLU A 65 27.40 -24.35 3.41
N GLU A 66 27.28 -23.08 2.98
CA GLU A 66 27.38 -21.94 3.88
C GLU A 66 26.06 -21.72 4.59
N HIS A 67 26.11 -21.51 5.91
CA HIS A 67 24.93 -21.19 6.71
C HIS A 67 25.09 -19.78 7.29
N PRO A 68 24.84 -18.70 6.54
CA PRO A 68 24.93 -17.34 7.06
C PRO A 68 23.90 -17.10 8.18
N TYR A 69 24.23 -16.21 9.10
CA TYR A 69 23.26 -15.76 10.11
C TYR A 69 22.13 -14.96 9.46
N THR A 70 21.03 -14.80 10.19
CA THR A 70 19.76 -14.18 9.77
C THR A 70 18.97 -14.94 8.71
N ASP A 71 19.61 -15.86 7.98
CA ASP A 71 19.10 -16.58 6.82
C ASP A 71 18.60 -15.68 5.66
N GLY A 72 19.03 -14.41 5.64
CA GLY A 72 18.69 -13.44 4.59
C GLY A 72 17.45 -12.58 4.86
N VAL A 73 16.93 -12.59 6.09
CA VAL A 73 15.89 -11.65 6.52
C VAL A 73 16.15 -11.15 7.93
N ILE A 74 15.94 -9.86 8.11
CA ILE A 74 16.02 -9.17 9.40
C ILE A 74 14.60 -8.95 9.87
N THR A 75 14.28 -9.36 11.08
CA THR A 75 12.92 -9.31 11.63
C THR A 75 12.95 -8.69 13.01
N GLY A 76 11.99 -7.86 13.35
CA GLY A 76 11.89 -7.29 14.69
C GLY A 76 10.75 -6.31 14.82
N TRP A 77 10.73 -5.58 15.93
CA TRP A 77 9.80 -4.49 16.14
C TRP A 77 10.55 -3.23 16.57
N GLY A 78 9.91 -2.08 16.42
CA GLY A 78 10.40 -0.82 16.94
C GLY A 78 9.25 0.17 17.04
N THR A 79 9.55 1.46 16.93
CA THR A 79 8.52 2.50 16.91
C THR A 79 8.65 3.41 15.70
N ILE A 80 7.51 3.96 15.26
CA ILE A 80 7.41 5.10 14.36
C ILE A 80 6.57 6.14 15.08
N ASP A 81 7.17 7.30 15.35
CA ASP A 81 6.57 8.38 16.15
C ASP A 81 6.06 7.87 17.51
N GLY A 82 6.87 7.03 18.16
CA GLY A 82 6.57 6.42 19.45
C GLY A 82 5.54 5.28 19.42
N ARG A 83 4.94 4.98 18.26
CA ARG A 83 3.94 3.91 18.13
C ARG A 83 4.58 2.62 17.62
N LYS A 84 4.26 1.50 18.26
CA LYS A 84 4.87 0.19 17.95
C LYS A 84 4.52 -0.25 16.53
N ILE A 85 5.51 -0.78 15.81
CA ILE A 85 5.31 -1.49 14.54
C ILE A 85 6.21 -2.72 14.49
N PHE A 86 5.82 -3.70 13.68
CA PHE A 86 6.61 -4.87 13.34
C PHE A 86 7.16 -4.71 11.93
N VAL A 87 8.42 -5.12 11.73
CA VAL A 87 9.08 -4.98 10.43
C VAL A 87 9.92 -6.21 10.11
N PHE A 88 9.85 -6.64 8.85
CA PHE A 88 10.89 -7.46 8.26
C PHE A 88 11.56 -6.73 7.11
N SER A 89 12.86 -6.93 6.94
CA SER A 89 13.62 -6.46 5.78
C SER A 89 14.43 -7.59 5.20
N GLN A 90 14.19 -7.87 3.91
CA GLN A 90 14.92 -8.89 3.18
C GLN A 90 16.32 -8.36 2.84
N ASP A 91 17.33 -9.19 3.07
CA ASP A 91 18.73 -8.87 2.80
C ASP A 91 19.18 -9.53 1.50
N PHE A 92 19.17 -8.74 0.42
CA PHE A 92 19.59 -9.19 -0.90
C PHE A 92 21.05 -9.66 -0.94
N THR A 93 21.89 -9.25 0.02
CA THR A 93 23.30 -9.64 0.06
C THR A 93 23.52 -11.10 0.50
N VAL A 94 22.50 -11.72 1.11
CA VAL A 94 22.49 -13.11 1.59
C VAL A 94 21.55 -13.93 0.71
N PHE A 95 22.11 -14.84 -0.09
CA PHE A 95 21.38 -15.68 -1.06
C PHE A 95 20.44 -14.92 -2.00
N GLY A 96 20.71 -13.64 -2.30
CA GLY A 96 19.81 -12.82 -3.12
C GLY A 96 18.46 -12.52 -2.44
N GLY A 97 18.39 -12.61 -1.11
CA GLY A 97 17.13 -12.48 -0.36
C GLY A 97 16.14 -13.60 -0.66
N ALA A 98 16.61 -14.76 -1.11
CA ALA A 98 15.75 -15.87 -1.49
C ALA A 98 15.15 -16.57 -0.24
N LEU A 99 13.83 -16.74 -0.27
CA LEU A 99 13.06 -17.26 0.85
C LEU A 99 13.29 -18.77 1.05
N GLY A 100 13.98 -19.13 2.12
CA GLY A 100 14.08 -20.49 2.65
C GLY A 100 13.13 -20.77 3.81
N GLU A 101 13.22 -21.97 4.38
CA GLU A 101 12.41 -22.41 5.52
C GLU A 101 12.59 -21.51 6.74
N VAL A 102 13.84 -21.30 7.18
CA VAL A 102 14.13 -20.53 8.40
C VAL A 102 13.87 -19.04 8.20
N PHE A 103 14.19 -18.50 7.04
CA PHE A 103 13.77 -17.18 6.60
C PHE A 103 12.27 -16.98 6.83
N ALA A 104 11.44 -17.91 6.35
CA ALA A 104 10.00 -17.79 6.47
C ALA A 104 9.50 -18.01 7.89
N GLU A 105 10.07 -18.94 8.66
CA GLU A 105 9.74 -19.13 10.08
C GLU A 105 9.93 -17.84 10.88
N LYS A 106 10.97 -17.06 10.57
CA LYS A 106 11.18 -15.73 11.19
C LYS A 106 10.05 -14.77 10.85
N ILE A 107 9.64 -14.70 9.58
CA ILE A 107 8.51 -13.86 9.15
C ILE A 107 7.20 -14.35 9.77
N HIS A 108 6.94 -15.66 9.80
CA HIS A 108 5.75 -16.25 10.42
C HIS A 108 5.64 -15.84 11.89
N LYS A 109 6.73 -15.99 12.65
CA LYS A 109 6.79 -15.56 14.06
C LYS A 109 6.52 -14.08 14.20
N LEU A 110 7.11 -13.25 13.34
CA LEU A 110 6.91 -11.81 13.35
C LEU A 110 5.44 -11.43 13.12
N MET A 111 4.80 -12.01 12.10
CA MET A 111 3.39 -11.81 11.77
C MET A 111 2.47 -12.26 12.91
N ASP A 112 2.75 -13.42 13.51
CA ASP A 112 2.00 -13.93 14.66
C ASP A 112 2.09 -12.99 15.86
N LEU A 113 3.26 -12.40 16.11
CA LEU A 113 3.45 -11.41 17.17
C LEU A 113 2.73 -10.10 16.88
N ALA A 114 2.82 -9.58 15.64
CA ALA A 114 2.16 -8.36 15.21
C ALA A 114 0.64 -8.44 15.39
N LEU A 115 0.05 -9.54 14.93
CA LEU A 115 -1.38 -9.82 15.07
C LEU A 115 -1.78 -9.96 16.55
N LYS A 116 -0.97 -10.69 17.34
CA LYS A 116 -1.25 -10.92 18.77
C LYS A 116 -1.29 -9.64 19.59
N VAL A 117 -0.47 -8.64 19.27
CA VAL A 117 -0.44 -7.37 20.00
C VAL A 117 -1.27 -6.26 19.34
N GLY A 118 -1.77 -6.49 18.13
CA GLY A 118 -2.53 -5.51 17.36
C GLY A 118 -1.67 -4.31 16.94
N ALA A 119 -0.54 -4.55 16.29
CA ALA A 119 0.31 -3.48 15.76
C ALA A 119 0.57 -3.65 14.25
N PRO A 120 0.78 -2.55 13.50
CA PRO A 120 1.05 -2.60 12.06
C PRO A 120 2.27 -3.46 11.71
N LEU A 121 2.23 -4.07 10.53
CA LEU A 121 3.32 -4.86 9.97
C LEU A 121 3.81 -4.24 8.65
N ILE A 122 5.12 -4.00 8.56
CA ILE A 122 5.78 -3.46 7.37
C ILE A 122 6.74 -4.50 6.80
N GLY A 123 6.57 -4.86 5.54
CA GLY A 123 7.46 -5.74 4.80
C GLY A 123 8.34 -4.97 3.84
N LEU A 124 9.65 -4.95 4.05
CA LEU A 124 10.63 -4.36 3.14
C LEU A 124 11.19 -5.48 2.24
N ASN A 125 10.68 -5.52 1.00
CA ASN A 125 10.89 -6.61 0.06
C ASN A 125 12.03 -6.28 -0.92
N ASP A 126 13.02 -7.16 -0.99
CA ASP A 126 14.18 -7.08 -1.87
C ASP A 126 14.78 -8.48 -2.01
N GLY A 127 14.13 -9.33 -2.78
CA GLY A 127 14.39 -10.77 -2.78
C GLY A 127 14.08 -11.44 -4.10
N ALA A 128 14.94 -12.38 -4.50
CA ALA A 128 14.85 -13.10 -5.77
C ALA A 128 13.70 -14.13 -5.86
N GLY A 129 12.82 -14.21 -4.85
CA GLY A 129 11.71 -15.16 -4.80
C GLY A 129 12.01 -16.39 -3.93
N ALA A 130 11.62 -17.57 -4.39
CA ALA A 130 11.82 -18.83 -3.67
C ALA A 130 13.28 -19.28 -3.72
N ARG A 131 13.79 -19.81 -2.61
CA ARG A 131 15.10 -20.48 -2.60
C ARG A 131 14.96 -21.86 -3.23
N ILE A 132 15.29 -21.95 -4.52
CA ILE A 132 15.09 -23.15 -5.35
C ILE A 132 15.78 -24.39 -4.75
N GLN A 133 16.94 -24.22 -4.13
CA GLN A 133 17.73 -25.28 -3.50
C GLN A 133 16.97 -25.97 -2.35
N GLU A 134 16.02 -25.30 -1.70
CA GLU A 134 15.17 -25.89 -0.65
C GLU A 134 13.85 -26.49 -1.19
N GLY A 135 13.59 -26.34 -2.50
CA GLY A 135 12.47 -26.99 -3.19
C GLY A 135 11.09 -26.64 -2.61
N VAL A 136 10.24 -27.66 -2.45
CA VAL A 136 8.84 -27.51 -2.03
C VAL A 136 8.69 -26.88 -0.64
N VAL A 137 9.71 -26.98 0.22
CA VAL A 137 9.69 -26.37 1.55
C VAL A 137 9.60 -24.83 1.45
N SER A 138 10.29 -24.23 0.48
CA SER A 138 10.17 -22.79 0.20
C SER A 138 8.74 -22.40 -0.23
N LEU A 139 8.09 -23.24 -1.03
CA LEU A 139 6.70 -23.01 -1.47
C LEU A 139 5.70 -23.15 -0.31
N ALA A 140 5.84 -24.18 0.52
CA ALA A 140 5.02 -24.34 1.73
C ALA A 140 5.20 -23.16 2.70
N SER A 141 6.43 -22.66 2.79
CA SER A 141 6.82 -21.50 3.59
C SER A 141 6.14 -20.21 3.13
N TYR A 142 6.04 -19.98 1.81
CA TYR A 142 5.21 -18.92 1.24
C TYR A 142 3.74 -19.06 1.63
N GLY A 143 3.18 -20.27 1.55
CA GLY A 143 1.81 -20.56 1.98
C GLY A 143 1.53 -20.12 3.43
N GLY A 144 2.50 -20.33 4.33
CA GLY A 144 2.41 -19.88 5.72
C GLY A 144 2.40 -18.35 5.89
N ILE A 145 3.03 -17.60 4.99
CA ILE A 145 2.98 -16.13 4.95
C ILE A 145 1.60 -15.68 4.43
N PHE A 146 1.16 -16.25 3.31
CA PHE A 146 -0.13 -15.88 2.68
C PHE A 146 -1.31 -16.10 3.62
N HIS A 147 -1.33 -17.23 4.32
CA HIS A 147 -2.35 -17.51 5.31
C HIS A 147 -2.43 -16.41 6.38
N ARG A 148 -1.27 -15.96 6.88
CA ARG A 148 -1.18 -14.90 7.90
C ARG A 148 -1.53 -13.51 7.35
N ASN A 149 -1.23 -13.22 6.08
CA ASN A 149 -1.69 -11.98 5.46
C ASN A 149 -3.21 -11.91 5.47
N VAL A 150 -3.88 -13.00 5.11
CA VAL A 150 -5.34 -13.11 5.12
C VAL A 150 -5.90 -13.00 6.54
N GLN A 151 -5.31 -13.70 7.52
CA GLN A 151 -5.75 -13.59 8.93
C GLN A 151 -5.59 -12.17 9.51
N SER A 152 -4.63 -11.40 8.99
CA SER A 152 -4.34 -10.03 9.45
C SER A 152 -5.12 -8.95 8.68
N SER A 153 -5.76 -9.30 7.56
CA SER A 153 -6.45 -8.35 6.67
C SER A 153 -7.65 -7.72 7.38
N GLY A 154 -7.67 -6.38 7.46
CA GLY A 154 -8.67 -5.63 8.23
C GLY A 154 -8.56 -5.79 9.74
N VAL A 155 -7.45 -6.34 10.26
CA VAL A 155 -7.18 -6.46 11.71
C VAL A 155 -6.03 -5.56 12.11
N ILE A 156 -4.89 -5.69 11.45
CA ILE A 156 -3.74 -4.78 11.59
C ILE A 156 -3.37 -4.22 10.22
N PRO A 157 -2.92 -2.96 10.11
CA PRO A 157 -2.43 -2.43 8.85
C PRO A 157 -1.22 -3.22 8.35
N GLN A 158 -1.27 -3.66 7.10
CA GLN A 158 -0.18 -4.36 6.43
C GLN A 158 0.34 -3.50 5.27
N ILE A 159 1.62 -3.15 5.31
CA ILE A 159 2.27 -2.29 4.32
C ILE A 159 3.42 -3.06 3.68
N SER A 160 3.43 -3.16 2.36
CA SER A 160 4.55 -3.70 1.60
C SER A 160 5.32 -2.59 0.91
N VAL A 161 6.64 -2.58 1.11
CA VAL A 161 7.56 -1.67 0.46
C VAL A 161 8.47 -2.50 -0.43
N VAL A 162 8.37 -2.34 -1.73
CA VAL A 162 9.16 -3.10 -2.71
C VAL A 162 10.33 -2.23 -3.14
N LEU A 163 11.50 -2.62 -2.65
CA LEU A 163 12.76 -1.88 -2.76
C LEU A 163 13.73 -2.60 -3.70
N GLY A 164 13.26 -3.57 -4.48
CA GLY A 164 14.10 -4.43 -5.29
C GLY A 164 13.30 -5.40 -6.14
N PRO A 165 13.94 -6.47 -6.63
CA PRO A 165 13.25 -7.57 -7.27
C PRO A 165 12.25 -8.21 -6.32
N CYS A 166 11.07 -8.54 -6.83
CA CYS A 166 10.03 -9.31 -6.16
C CYS A 166 9.34 -10.17 -7.21
N ALA A 167 9.78 -11.43 -7.36
CA ALA A 167 9.36 -12.28 -8.47
C ALA A 167 8.69 -13.59 -8.00
N GLY A 168 7.79 -14.12 -8.83
CA GLY A 168 7.15 -15.42 -8.61
C GLY A 168 6.30 -15.44 -7.34
N GLY A 169 6.59 -16.36 -6.42
CA GLY A 169 5.84 -16.48 -5.15
C GLY A 169 5.90 -15.21 -4.28
N ALA A 170 6.97 -14.41 -4.40
CA ALA A 170 7.16 -13.22 -3.58
C ALA A 170 6.09 -12.15 -3.79
N VAL A 171 5.46 -12.07 -4.96
CA VAL A 171 4.49 -11.00 -5.26
C VAL A 171 3.15 -11.18 -4.56
N TYR A 172 2.81 -12.41 -4.14
CA TYR A 172 1.48 -12.69 -3.58
C TYR A 172 1.30 -12.14 -2.16
N SER A 173 2.36 -12.05 -1.36
CA SER A 173 2.24 -11.44 -0.03
C SER A 173 1.97 -9.94 -0.15
N PRO A 174 2.75 -9.12 -0.90
CA PRO A 174 2.40 -7.73 -1.16
C PRO A 174 1.01 -7.54 -1.75
N ALA A 175 0.60 -8.37 -2.70
CA ALA A 175 -0.74 -8.29 -3.30
C ALA A 175 -1.89 -8.45 -2.28
N MET A 176 -1.64 -9.16 -1.17
CA MET A 176 -2.59 -9.35 -0.07
C MET A 176 -2.48 -8.30 1.05
N THR A 177 -1.45 -7.44 1.04
CA THR A 177 -1.32 -6.31 1.97
C THR A 177 -2.17 -5.12 1.53
N ASP A 178 -2.42 -4.17 2.44
CA ASP A 178 -3.34 -3.05 2.22
C ASP A 178 -2.75 -1.99 1.27
N PHE A 179 -1.44 -1.75 1.37
CA PHE A 179 -0.72 -0.75 0.61
C PHE A 179 0.58 -1.31 0.04
N ILE A 180 0.87 -0.99 -1.22
CA ILE A 180 2.12 -1.36 -1.88
C ILE A 180 2.84 -0.09 -2.32
N PHE A 181 4.00 0.15 -1.73
CA PHE A 181 4.95 1.17 -2.14
C PHE A 181 5.99 0.55 -3.06
N MET A 182 6.35 1.23 -4.13
CA MET A 182 7.43 0.84 -5.04
C MET A 182 8.38 2.02 -5.27
N VAL A 183 9.66 1.73 -5.49
CA VAL A 183 10.67 2.75 -5.84
C VAL A 183 10.95 2.70 -7.33
N ARG A 184 10.93 3.86 -7.99
CA ARG A 184 11.18 3.97 -9.44
C ARG A 184 12.55 3.38 -9.81
N GLU A 185 12.62 2.69 -10.95
CA GLU A 185 13.84 2.14 -11.59
C GLU A 185 14.62 1.07 -10.81
N THR A 186 14.41 0.94 -9.50
CA THR A 186 15.15 0.01 -8.63
C THR A 186 14.31 -1.17 -8.15
N SER A 187 12.98 -1.08 -8.29
CA SER A 187 12.03 -2.10 -7.84
C SER A 187 11.17 -2.65 -8.98
N HIS A 188 10.93 -3.96 -8.95
CA HIS A 188 10.11 -4.64 -9.96
C HIS A 188 9.30 -5.78 -9.35
N MET A 189 8.06 -5.97 -9.83
CA MET A 189 7.19 -7.08 -9.45
C MET A 189 6.69 -7.84 -10.68
N PHE A 190 6.71 -9.16 -10.66
CA PHE A 190 6.04 -9.98 -11.68
C PHE A 190 5.91 -11.44 -11.24
N ILE A 191 4.87 -12.13 -11.71
CA ILE A 191 4.73 -13.58 -11.49
C ILE A 191 5.76 -14.34 -12.32
N THR A 192 5.93 -13.94 -13.58
CA THR A 192 6.78 -14.62 -14.56
C THR A 192 7.76 -13.62 -15.14
N GLY A 193 9.05 -13.94 -15.15
CA GLY A 193 10.09 -13.03 -15.63
C GLY A 193 10.10 -12.83 -17.16
N PRO A 194 10.72 -11.75 -17.67
CA PRO A 194 10.72 -11.42 -19.09
C PRO A 194 11.24 -12.53 -20.01
N ASP A 195 12.27 -13.27 -19.58
CA ASP A 195 12.85 -14.35 -20.38
C ASP A 195 11.83 -15.47 -20.67
N VAL A 196 10.97 -15.76 -19.70
CA VAL A 196 9.92 -16.77 -19.83
C VAL A 196 8.76 -16.22 -20.68
N VAL A 197 8.40 -14.95 -20.51
CA VAL A 197 7.40 -14.27 -21.37
C VAL A 197 7.84 -14.35 -22.82
N LYS A 198 9.07 -13.94 -23.14
CA LYS A 198 9.63 -14.00 -24.49
C LYS A 198 9.61 -15.41 -25.08
N THR A 199 9.96 -16.40 -24.29
CA THR A 199 10.00 -17.80 -24.74
C THR A 199 8.60 -18.37 -25.02
N VAL A 200 7.58 -17.96 -24.26
CA VAL A 200 6.22 -18.53 -24.33
C VAL A 200 5.31 -17.75 -25.27
N THR A 201 5.33 -16.41 -25.21
CA THR A 201 4.43 -15.53 -25.97
C THR A 201 5.09 -14.90 -27.19
N GLY A 202 6.44 -14.87 -27.22
CA GLY A 202 7.20 -14.16 -28.25
C GLY A 202 7.31 -12.65 -28.00
N GLU A 203 6.76 -12.14 -26.90
CA GLU A 203 6.82 -10.71 -26.55
C GLU A 203 8.20 -10.34 -26.00
N ASP A 204 8.83 -9.33 -26.59
CA ASP A 204 10.11 -8.79 -26.11
C ASP A 204 9.83 -7.56 -25.24
N VAL A 205 9.93 -7.74 -23.92
CA VAL A 205 9.64 -6.70 -22.93
C VAL A 205 10.79 -6.58 -21.93
N THR A 206 11.10 -5.36 -21.53
CA THR A 206 12.10 -5.12 -20.48
C THR A 206 11.52 -5.39 -19.08
N LEU A 207 12.38 -5.49 -18.06
CA LEU A 207 11.95 -5.61 -16.66
C LEU A 207 11.06 -4.44 -16.22
N GLU A 208 11.40 -3.22 -16.63
CA GLU A 208 10.66 -2.01 -16.29
C GLU A 208 9.30 -1.95 -16.99
N GLU A 209 9.23 -2.35 -18.27
CA GLU A 209 7.98 -2.43 -19.01
C GLU A 209 7.05 -3.52 -18.47
N LEU A 210 7.60 -4.66 -18.08
CA LEU A 210 6.83 -5.79 -17.56
C LEU A 210 6.28 -5.53 -16.16
N GLY A 211 7.13 -5.02 -15.26
CA GLY A 211 6.86 -5.01 -13.83
C GLY A 211 7.48 -3.86 -13.04
N GLY A 212 7.91 -2.80 -13.72
CA GLY A 212 8.43 -1.61 -13.06
C GLY A 212 7.39 -0.86 -12.23
N ALA A 213 7.86 -0.02 -11.32
CA ALA A 213 7.02 0.73 -10.39
C ALA A 213 5.93 1.54 -11.12
N MET A 214 6.28 2.23 -12.22
CA MET A 214 5.31 3.03 -12.98
C MET A 214 4.34 2.18 -13.80
N SER A 215 4.77 1.03 -14.32
CA SER A 215 3.87 0.07 -14.98
C SER A 215 2.81 -0.40 -13.99
N HIS A 216 3.21 -0.68 -12.75
CA HIS A 216 2.26 -1.08 -11.72
C HIS A 216 1.34 0.03 -11.23
N ALA A 217 1.85 1.26 -11.13
CA ALA A 217 1.11 2.41 -10.61
C ALA A 217 0.21 3.09 -11.64
N SER A 218 0.40 2.87 -12.93
CA SER A 218 -0.38 3.54 -13.99
C SER A 218 -1.18 2.61 -14.89
N LYS A 219 -0.81 1.33 -14.98
CA LYS A 219 -1.50 0.35 -15.84
C LYS A 219 -2.22 -0.72 -15.03
N SER A 220 -1.50 -1.46 -14.19
CA SER A 220 -2.08 -2.64 -13.52
C SER A 220 -2.87 -2.36 -12.24
N GLY A 221 -2.68 -1.19 -11.62
CA GLY A 221 -3.29 -0.88 -10.32
C GLY A 221 -2.74 -1.69 -9.14
N VAL A 222 -1.52 -2.23 -9.25
CA VAL A 222 -0.88 -3.00 -8.16
C VAL A 222 -0.16 -2.08 -7.17
N ALA A 223 0.64 -1.13 -7.67
CA ALA A 223 1.40 -0.22 -6.82
C ALA A 223 0.55 0.96 -6.40
N THR A 224 0.30 1.09 -5.09
CA THR A 224 -0.48 2.19 -4.52
C THR A 224 0.27 3.51 -4.59
N PHE A 225 1.56 3.48 -4.24
CA PHE A 225 2.43 4.64 -4.17
C PHE A 225 3.75 4.36 -4.88
N VAL A 226 4.31 5.38 -5.54
CA VAL A 226 5.63 5.31 -6.18
C VAL A 226 6.46 6.50 -5.75
N SER A 227 7.62 6.23 -5.16
CA SER A 227 8.56 7.26 -4.72
C SER A 227 9.82 7.25 -5.61
N SER A 228 10.55 8.36 -5.60
CA SER A 228 11.77 8.54 -6.42
C SER A 228 12.92 7.66 -5.96
N ASP A 229 13.04 7.45 -4.66
CA ASP A 229 14.15 6.76 -4.01
C ASP A 229 13.67 6.08 -2.72
N GLU A 230 14.53 5.22 -2.15
CA GLU A 230 14.18 4.43 -0.97
C GLU A 230 13.94 5.30 0.27
N LYS A 231 14.65 6.42 0.42
CA LYS A 231 14.52 7.26 1.62
C LYS A 231 13.17 7.98 1.62
N ALA A 232 12.81 8.63 0.52
CA ALA A 232 11.50 9.26 0.34
C ALA A 232 10.37 8.23 0.51
N CYS A 233 10.55 7.02 -0.02
CA CYS A 233 9.60 5.93 0.14
C CYS A 233 9.35 5.55 1.61
N LEU A 234 10.42 5.42 2.41
CA LEU A 234 10.31 5.09 3.83
C LEU A 234 9.71 6.25 4.64
N GLU A 235 9.98 7.50 4.26
CA GLU A 235 9.33 8.69 4.83
C GLU A 235 7.82 8.72 4.52
N ASP A 236 7.43 8.41 3.28
CA ASP A 236 6.01 8.31 2.88
C ASP A 236 5.28 7.19 3.64
N VAL A 237 5.96 6.07 3.96
CA VAL A 237 5.42 4.99 4.79
C VAL A 237 5.17 5.48 6.22
N ARG A 238 6.09 6.26 6.81
CA ARG A 238 5.89 6.90 8.12
C ARG A 238 4.69 7.86 8.07
N TYR A 239 4.60 8.67 7.02
CA TYR A 239 3.50 9.61 6.83
C TYR A 239 2.15 8.91 6.68
N LEU A 240 2.06 7.84 5.89
CA LEU A 240 0.85 7.00 5.79
C LEU A 240 0.42 6.48 7.17
N LEU A 241 1.35 5.94 7.95
CA LEU A 241 1.04 5.41 9.28
C LEU A 241 0.49 6.48 10.21
N SER A 242 0.82 7.76 10.01
CA SER A 242 0.25 8.87 10.79
C SER A 242 -1.27 9.00 10.63
N PHE A 243 -1.85 8.46 9.55
CA PHE A 243 -3.29 8.42 9.31
C PHE A 243 -3.95 7.12 9.80
N LEU A 244 -3.20 6.04 9.98
CA LEU A 244 -3.77 4.73 10.29
C LEU A 244 -3.79 4.43 11.79
N PRO A 245 -4.83 3.77 12.31
CA PRO A 245 -4.82 3.24 13.67
C PRO A 245 -3.79 2.11 13.80
N GLN A 246 -3.49 1.71 15.03
CA GLN A 246 -2.62 0.55 15.30
C GLN A 246 -3.24 -0.79 14.86
N ASN A 247 -4.57 -0.88 14.93
CA ASN A 247 -5.38 -2.04 14.60
C ASN A 247 -6.85 -1.61 14.47
N ASN A 248 -7.74 -2.52 14.08
CA ASN A 248 -9.17 -2.26 13.87
C ASN A 248 -10.00 -2.02 15.16
N MET A 249 -9.39 -2.13 16.34
CA MET A 249 -10.03 -1.81 17.63
C MET A 249 -9.60 -0.44 18.16
N ALA A 250 -8.65 0.22 17.50
CA ALA A 250 -8.14 1.53 17.87
C ALA A 250 -8.69 2.62 16.94
N GLU A 251 -8.75 3.84 17.45
CA GLU A 251 -9.00 5.03 16.65
C GLU A 251 -7.75 5.46 15.89
N ALA A 252 -7.94 6.11 14.75
CA ALA A 252 -6.85 6.74 14.01
C ALA A 252 -6.21 7.87 14.85
N PRO A 253 -4.89 8.13 14.70
CA PRO A 253 -4.22 9.19 15.44
C PRO A 253 -4.84 10.57 15.14
N SER A 254 -5.18 11.30 16.19
CA SER A 254 -5.50 12.73 16.08
C SER A 254 -4.24 13.57 16.27
N ILE A 255 -4.11 14.65 15.51
CA ILE A 255 -3.09 15.69 15.73
C ILE A 255 -3.76 16.96 16.25
N THR A 256 -2.99 17.85 16.86
CA THR A 256 -3.48 19.20 17.14
C THR A 256 -3.57 19.95 15.82
N PRO A 257 -4.76 20.39 15.38
CA PRO A 257 -4.91 21.11 14.12
C PRO A 257 -4.26 22.50 14.20
N SER A 258 -3.64 22.92 13.10
CA SER A 258 -3.22 24.31 12.86
C SER A 258 -4.28 25.14 12.15
N ASP A 259 -5.16 24.49 11.37
CA ASP A 259 -6.24 25.14 10.63
C ASP A 259 -7.46 25.43 11.53
N ASP A 260 -8.22 26.48 11.19
CA ASP A 260 -9.45 26.84 11.89
C ASP A 260 -10.61 25.98 11.35
N PRO A 261 -11.25 25.11 12.17
CA PRO A 261 -12.38 24.30 11.72
C PRO A 261 -13.60 25.13 11.26
N MET A 262 -13.64 26.42 11.59
CA MET A 262 -14.68 27.37 11.17
C MET A 262 -14.27 28.24 9.97
N ARG A 263 -13.11 27.96 9.35
CA ARG A 263 -12.58 28.72 8.21
C ARG A 263 -13.60 28.79 7.07
N GLN A 264 -13.80 30.00 6.56
CA GLN A 264 -14.60 30.22 5.35
C GLN A 264 -13.79 29.86 4.10
N CYS A 265 -14.34 28.97 3.29
CA CYS A 265 -13.72 28.47 2.07
C CYS A 265 -14.17 29.30 0.85
N GLU A 266 -13.70 30.55 0.76
CA GLU A 266 -14.15 31.51 -0.28
C GLU A 266 -13.84 31.05 -1.71
N LEU A 267 -12.79 30.24 -1.90
CA LEU A 267 -12.44 29.69 -3.21
C LEU A 267 -13.53 28.76 -3.77
N LEU A 268 -14.23 28.02 -2.90
CA LEU A 268 -15.30 27.09 -3.32
C LEU A 268 -16.46 27.80 -4.03
N ARG A 269 -16.68 29.09 -3.75
CA ARG A 269 -17.70 29.90 -4.42
C ARG A 269 -17.39 30.19 -5.90
N LYS A 270 -16.13 30.00 -6.32
CA LYS A 270 -15.62 30.36 -7.65
C LYS A 270 -14.99 29.19 -8.42
N ILE A 271 -14.87 28.02 -7.80
CA ILE A 271 -14.13 26.89 -8.35
C ILE A 271 -14.85 26.20 -9.51
N LEU A 272 -16.19 26.20 -9.47
CA LEU A 272 -17.01 25.61 -10.52
C LEU A 272 -17.14 26.58 -11.69
N PRO A 273 -16.89 26.13 -12.93
CA PRO A 273 -17.16 26.93 -14.11
C PRO A 273 -18.66 27.09 -14.33
N GLU A 274 -19.06 28.18 -14.97
CA GLU A 274 -20.48 28.45 -15.31
C GLU A 274 -21.06 27.40 -16.27
N SER A 275 -20.23 26.85 -17.16
CA SER A 275 -20.64 25.82 -18.11
C SER A 275 -20.42 24.41 -17.54
N ALA A 276 -21.48 23.59 -17.55
CA ALA A 276 -21.42 22.18 -17.16
C ALA A 276 -20.50 21.31 -18.05
N ASN A 277 -20.14 21.81 -19.23
CA ASN A 277 -19.20 21.13 -20.16
C ASN A 277 -17.73 21.41 -19.84
N GLN A 278 -17.45 22.42 -19.02
CA GLN A 278 -16.09 22.73 -18.61
C GLN A 278 -15.74 21.92 -17.34
N PRO A 279 -14.62 21.18 -17.33
CA PRO A 279 -14.17 20.48 -16.13
C PRO A 279 -13.51 21.45 -15.14
N TYR A 280 -13.41 21.01 -13.89
CA TYR A 280 -12.62 21.65 -12.84
C TYR A 280 -11.84 20.58 -12.07
N ASP A 281 -10.84 21.01 -11.30
CA ASP A 281 -10.01 20.10 -10.53
C ASP A 281 -10.66 19.78 -9.17
N MET A 282 -11.14 18.55 -8.98
CA MET A 282 -11.71 18.11 -7.71
C MET A 282 -10.68 18.15 -6.57
N LYS A 283 -9.39 17.98 -6.85
CA LYS A 283 -8.34 18.04 -5.82
C LYS A 283 -8.24 19.42 -5.18
N LYS A 284 -8.57 20.49 -5.92
CA LYS A 284 -8.63 21.85 -5.37
C LYS A 284 -9.83 22.04 -4.44
N VAL A 285 -10.96 21.37 -4.71
CA VAL A 285 -12.09 21.34 -3.77
C VAL A 285 -11.66 20.64 -2.48
N ILE A 286 -11.02 19.48 -2.60
CA ILE A 286 -10.55 18.70 -1.45
C ILE A 286 -9.55 19.52 -0.63
N ALA A 287 -8.50 20.07 -1.25
CA ALA A 287 -7.49 20.87 -0.58
C ALA A 287 -8.03 22.14 0.10
N GLU A 288 -9.11 22.72 -0.41
CA GLU A 288 -9.71 23.89 0.24
C GLU A 288 -10.51 23.50 1.49
N VAL A 289 -11.05 22.28 1.56
CA VAL A 289 -11.89 21.79 2.66
C VAL A 289 -11.08 21.20 3.81
N VAL A 290 -10.00 20.49 3.50
CA VAL A 290 -9.22 19.75 4.50
C VAL A 290 -8.20 20.61 5.23
N ASP A 291 -7.75 20.15 6.40
CA ASP A 291 -6.76 20.84 7.21
C ASP A 291 -5.48 21.10 6.39
N ASP A 292 -5.05 22.37 6.34
CA ASP A 292 -3.82 22.83 5.69
C ASP A 292 -3.71 22.46 4.18
N GLY A 293 -4.82 22.00 3.57
CA GLY A 293 -4.87 21.47 2.22
C GLY A 293 -4.08 20.19 1.98
N GLU A 294 -3.72 19.46 3.04
CA GLU A 294 -2.95 18.22 2.94
C GLU A 294 -3.81 17.06 2.44
N PHE A 295 -3.39 16.41 1.34
CA PHE A 295 -4.09 15.26 0.78
C PHE A 295 -3.10 14.20 0.32
N PHE A 296 -3.02 13.10 1.07
CA PHE A 296 -2.18 11.95 0.74
C PHE A 296 -2.93 11.01 -0.21
N GLU A 297 -2.71 11.19 -1.50
CA GLU A 297 -3.50 10.57 -2.57
C GLU A 297 -3.17 9.08 -2.77
N TYR A 298 -4.21 8.25 -2.69
CA TYR A 298 -4.20 6.81 -2.94
C TYR A 298 -4.31 6.51 -4.45
N PHE A 299 -3.34 5.75 -4.99
CA PHE A 299 -3.21 5.49 -6.45
C PHE A 299 -3.26 6.77 -7.30
N PRO A 300 -2.29 7.70 -7.17
CA PRO A 300 -2.32 8.97 -7.90
C PRO A 300 -2.17 8.82 -9.43
N HIS A 301 -1.66 7.67 -9.88
CA HIS A 301 -1.34 7.42 -11.29
C HIS A 301 -2.30 6.45 -12.00
N TRP A 302 -3.22 5.80 -11.28
CA TRP A 302 -4.18 4.81 -11.82
C TRP A 302 -5.62 5.23 -11.57
N ALA A 303 -6.51 4.91 -12.53
CA ALA A 303 -7.93 5.23 -12.49
C ALA A 303 -8.23 6.70 -12.11
N LYS A 304 -7.59 7.63 -12.81
CA LYS A 304 -7.55 9.06 -12.46
C LYS A 304 -8.89 9.80 -12.61
N SER A 305 -9.93 9.15 -13.12
CA SER A 305 -11.32 9.64 -13.13
C SER A 305 -11.94 9.69 -11.73
N ILE A 306 -11.34 9.00 -10.75
CA ILE A 306 -11.68 9.10 -9.33
C ILE A 306 -10.41 9.35 -8.50
N VAL A 307 -10.51 10.24 -7.53
CA VAL A 307 -9.48 10.50 -6.52
C VAL A 307 -9.88 9.83 -5.21
N CYS A 308 -8.90 9.22 -4.56
CA CYS A 308 -9.05 8.64 -3.23
C CYS A 308 -7.83 9.06 -2.41
N GLY A 309 -7.93 9.19 -1.10
CA GLY A 309 -6.78 9.50 -0.27
C GLY A 309 -7.11 9.86 1.16
N PHE A 310 -6.09 9.98 1.98
CA PHE A 310 -6.20 10.32 3.38
C PHE A 310 -5.95 11.81 3.60
N SER A 311 -6.66 12.38 4.57
CA SER A 311 -6.48 13.75 4.99
C SER A 311 -6.93 13.90 6.45
N ARG A 312 -6.98 15.13 6.96
CA ARG A 312 -7.50 15.45 8.29
C ARG A 312 -8.53 16.57 8.24
N LEU A 313 -9.47 16.51 9.17
CA LEU A 313 -10.40 17.59 9.50
C LEU A 313 -10.42 17.77 11.01
N ASP A 314 -10.12 18.99 11.46
CA ASP A 314 -9.97 19.32 12.89
C ASP A 314 -9.02 18.33 13.58
N GLY A 315 -7.92 17.99 12.90
CA GLY A 315 -6.87 17.10 13.37
C GLY A 315 -7.21 15.60 13.31
N LYS A 316 -8.41 15.21 12.88
CA LYS A 316 -8.84 13.79 12.80
C LYS A 316 -8.73 13.24 11.40
N THR A 317 -8.21 12.02 11.26
CA THR A 317 -8.11 11.36 9.95
C THR A 317 -9.47 11.13 9.31
N VAL A 318 -9.55 11.46 8.01
CA VAL A 318 -10.67 11.15 7.13
C VAL A 318 -10.17 10.53 5.83
N GLY A 319 -10.95 9.58 5.30
CA GLY A 319 -10.80 9.05 3.95
C GLY A 319 -11.66 9.86 3.00
N ILE A 320 -11.10 10.24 1.86
CA ILE A 320 -11.80 11.05 0.86
C ILE A 320 -11.93 10.25 -0.43
N VAL A 321 -13.12 10.31 -1.04
CA VAL A 321 -13.39 9.78 -2.38
C VAL A 321 -14.04 10.89 -3.20
N GLY A 322 -13.56 11.15 -4.42
CA GLY A 322 -14.13 12.19 -5.26
C GLY A 322 -14.03 11.91 -6.75
N ASN A 323 -15.07 12.22 -7.52
CA ASN A 323 -14.98 12.17 -8.99
C ASN A 323 -14.05 13.29 -9.48
N GLN A 324 -13.24 13.04 -10.51
CA GLN A 324 -12.30 14.02 -11.09
C GLN A 324 -12.76 14.41 -12.50
N PRO A 325 -13.48 15.55 -12.65
CA PRO A 325 -14.02 15.98 -13.95
C PRO A 325 -12.95 16.22 -15.03
N MET A 326 -11.71 16.53 -14.65
CA MET A 326 -10.61 16.71 -15.61
C MET A 326 -10.18 15.42 -16.31
N VAL A 327 -10.62 14.25 -15.83
CA VAL A 327 -10.27 12.96 -16.40
C VAL A 327 -11.54 12.20 -16.73
N LEU A 328 -11.77 11.94 -18.02
CA LEU A 328 -12.97 11.24 -18.53
C LEU A 328 -14.29 11.82 -17.99
N ALA A 329 -14.33 13.15 -17.74
CA ALA A 329 -15.48 13.84 -17.16
C ALA A 329 -15.95 13.30 -15.79
N GLY A 330 -15.09 12.59 -15.05
CA GLY A 330 -15.42 12.05 -13.72
C GLY A 330 -16.33 10.82 -13.73
N VAL A 331 -16.49 10.15 -14.89
CA VAL A 331 -17.25 8.89 -14.98
C VAL A 331 -16.66 7.80 -14.10
N LEU A 332 -17.50 6.85 -13.69
CA LEU A 332 -17.05 5.58 -13.14
C LEU A 332 -16.78 4.57 -14.26
N ASP A 333 -15.73 3.78 -14.11
CA ASP A 333 -15.32 2.69 -15.01
C ASP A 333 -14.86 1.50 -14.16
N ILE A 334 -14.39 0.43 -14.81
CA ILE A 334 -13.90 -0.77 -14.11
C ILE A 334 -12.81 -0.42 -13.08
N GLU A 335 -11.80 0.34 -13.50
CA GLU A 335 -10.60 0.61 -12.69
C GLU A 335 -10.92 1.54 -11.51
N SER A 336 -11.67 2.62 -11.75
CA SER A 336 -12.08 3.57 -10.72
C SER A 336 -13.01 2.95 -9.70
N SER A 337 -13.89 2.03 -10.14
CA SER A 337 -14.74 1.26 -9.24
C SER A 337 -13.92 0.34 -8.34
N GLU A 338 -12.89 -0.33 -8.87
CA GLU A 338 -12.00 -1.18 -8.07
C GLU A 338 -11.14 -0.40 -7.09
N LYS A 339 -10.52 0.69 -7.56
CA LYS A 339 -9.72 1.60 -6.75
C LYS A 339 -10.51 2.11 -5.55
N ALA A 340 -11.67 2.71 -5.81
CA ALA A 340 -12.49 3.32 -4.77
C ALA A 340 -13.12 2.26 -3.85
N ALA A 341 -13.54 1.10 -4.39
CA ALA A 341 -14.10 0.04 -3.57
C ALA A 341 -13.10 -0.46 -2.53
N ARG A 342 -11.84 -0.71 -2.94
CA ARG A 342 -10.82 -1.18 -2.01
C ARG A 342 -10.49 -0.11 -0.98
N PHE A 343 -10.37 1.14 -1.39
CA PHE A 343 -10.12 2.27 -0.48
C PHE A 343 -11.22 2.42 0.58
N VAL A 344 -12.49 2.38 0.18
CA VAL A 344 -13.64 2.46 1.10
C VAL A 344 -13.61 1.33 2.12
N ARG A 345 -13.37 0.08 1.68
CA ARG A 345 -13.28 -1.07 2.60
C ARG A 345 -12.08 -0.99 3.53
N THR A 346 -10.94 -0.46 3.07
CA THR A 346 -9.77 -0.22 3.94
C THR A 346 -10.09 0.83 5.00
N CYS A 347 -10.75 1.94 4.63
CA CYS A 347 -11.15 2.95 5.60
C CYS A 347 -12.13 2.38 6.64
N ASP A 348 -13.15 1.65 6.18
CA ASP A 348 -14.15 1.04 7.06
C ASP A 348 -13.52 0.03 8.03
N ALA A 349 -12.67 -0.88 7.54
CA ALA A 349 -11.99 -1.88 8.37
C ALA A 349 -11.09 -1.27 9.46
N PHE A 350 -10.66 -0.02 9.29
CA PHE A 350 -9.80 0.69 10.23
C PHE A 350 -10.47 1.92 10.86
N ASN A 351 -11.80 1.95 10.90
CA ASN A 351 -12.60 2.98 11.58
C ASN A 351 -12.34 4.42 11.09
N ILE A 352 -11.93 4.59 9.82
CA ILE A 352 -11.67 5.91 9.23
C ILE A 352 -12.95 6.42 8.58
N PRO A 353 -13.52 7.56 9.03
CA PRO A 353 -14.69 8.19 8.42
C PRO A 353 -14.46 8.54 6.95
N LEU A 354 -15.54 8.53 6.17
CA LEU A 354 -15.49 8.77 4.73
C LEU A 354 -16.25 10.04 4.33
N ILE A 355 -15.61 10.85 3.48
CA ILE A 355 -16.22 12.01 2.82
C ILE A 355 -16.18 11.79 1.31
N THR A 356 -17.35 11.87 0.68
CA THR A 356 -17.52 11.61 -0.75
C THR A 356 -17.93 12.89 -1.48
N PHE A 357 -17.08 13.40 -2.37
CA PHE A 357 -17.38 14.52 -3.26
C PHE A 357 -17.91 14.03 -4.62
N VAL A 358 -19.11 14.45 -5.00
CA VAL A 358 -19.82 13.89 -6.15
C VAL A 358 -19.95 14.89 -7.30
N ASP A 359 -19.30 14.56 -8.42
CA ASP A 359 -19.53 15.14 -9.76
C ASP A 359 -19.41 14.02 -10.80
N VAL A 360 -20.44 13.17 -10.86
CA VAL A 360 -20.47 11.95 -11.67
C VAL A 360 -21.60 12.01 -12.71
N PRO A 361 -21.27 11.99 -14.02
CA PRO A 361 -22.30 11.99 -15.06
C PRO A 361 -22.85 10.58 -15.36
N GLY A 362 -22.20 9.52 -14.87
CA GLY A 362 -22.58 8.13 -15.13
C GLY A 362 -21.38 7.19 -15.13
N PHE A 363 -21.59 6.00 -15.70
CA PHE A 363 -20.52 5.06 -16.02
C PHE A 363 -19.98 5.30 -17.43
N LEU A 364 -18.71 4.96 -17.67
CA LEU A 364 -18.11 5.00 -19.00
C LEU A 364 -18.80 3.95 -19.90
N PRO A 365 -19.45 4.34 -21.01
CA PRO A 365 -20.02 3.39 -21.94
C PRO A 365 -18.94 2.75 -22.82
N GLY A 366 -19.18 1.52 -23.28
CA GLY A 366 -18.35 0.88 -24.29
C GLY A 366 -18.40 -0.64 -24.23
N VAL A 367 -18.24 -1.29 -25.39
CA VAL A 367 -18.20 -2.76 -25.49
C VAL A 367 -17.08 -3.33 -24.62
N ASP A 368 -15.94 -2.65 -24.55
CA ASP A 368 -14.80 -3.06 -23.72
C ASP A 368 -15.12 -3.04 -22.21
N GLN A 369 -15.95 -2.08 -21.76
CA GLN A 369 -16.40 -2.03 -20.36
C GLN A 369 -17.38 -3.18 -20.06
N GLU A 370 -18.32 -3.43 -20.98
CA GLU A 370 -19.29 -4.52 -20.83
C GLU A 370 -18.61 -5.90 -20.82
N TYR A 371 -17.71 -6.16 -21.78
CA TYR A 371 -16.96 -7.42 -21.85
C TYR A 371 -15.89 -7.55 -20.76
N GLY A 372 -15.33 -6.43 -20.31
CA GLY A 372 -14.50 -6.37 -19.11
C GLY A 372 -15.26 -6.70 -17.82
N GLY A 373 -16.60 -6.65 -17.85
CA GLY A 373 -17.47 -7.00 -16.74
C GLY A 373 -17.75 -5.82 -15.81
N ILE A 374 -18.00 -4.63 -16.35
CA ILE A 374 -18.33 -3.44 -15.57
C ILE A 374 -19.47 -3.68 -14.57
N ILE A 375 -20.43 -4.56 -14.87
CA ILE A 375 -21.51 -4.92 -13.93
C ILE A 375 -20.94 -5.44 -12.59
N ARG A 376 -20.00 -6.40 -12.63
CA ARG A 376 -19.41 -6.97 -11.41
C ARG A 376 -18.36 -6.06 -10.78
N HIS A 377 -17.64 -5.26 -11.59
CA HIS A 377 -16.61 -4.34 -11.10
C HIS A 377 -17.22 -3.07 -10.49
N GLY A 378 -18.16 -2.44 -11.16
CA GLY A 378 -18.94 -1.30 -10.66
C GLY A 378 -19.71 -1.62 -9.39
N ALA A 379 -20.25 -2.84 -9.28
CA ALA A 379 -20.91 -3.30 -8.07
C ALA A 379 -19.97 -3.39 -6.85
N LYS A 380 -18.65 -3.47 -7.02
CA LYS A 380 -17.71 -3.50 -5.88
C LYS A 380 -17.76 -2.20 -5.08
N LEU A 381 -17.85 -1.04 -5.75
CA LEU A 381 -17.93 0.25 -5.06
C LEU A 381 -19.27 0.42 -4.37
N LEU A 382 -20.36 -0.02 -5.01
CA LEU A 382 -21.68 -0.07 -4.39
C LEU A 382 -21.65 -0.94 -3.12
N TYR A 383 -21.09 -2.14 -3.23
CA TYR A 383 -20.96 -3.07 -2.11
C TYR A 383 -20.15 -2.45 -0.98
N ALA A 384 -19.00 -1.86 -1.28
CA ALA A 384 -18.13 -1.24 -0.30
C ALA A 384 -18.85 -0.15 0.52
N TYR A 385 -19.62 0.73 -0.13
CA TYR A 385 -20.42 1.72 0.60
C TYR A 385 -21.61 1.09 1.36
N CYS A 386 -22.30 0.10 0.79
CA CYS A 386 -23.40 -0.57 1.48
C CYS A 386 -22.94 -1.35 2.73
N GLU A 387 -21.73 -1.94 2.68
CA GLU A 387 -21.11 -2.67 3.80
C GLU A 387 -20.59 -1.72 4.88
N ALA A 388 -20.08 -0.55 4.48
CA ALA A 388 -19.41 0.37 5.39
C ALA A 388 -20.33 0.90 6.51
N THR A 389 -19.79 0.86 7.73
CA THR A 389 -20.44 1.26 8.99
C THR A 389 -19.77 2.46 9.67
N VAL A 390 -18.59 2.88 9.19
CA VAL A 390 -17.98 4.15 9.59
C VAL A 390 -18.87 5.35 9.24
N PRO A 391 -18.69 6.52 9.89
CA PRO A 391 -19.40 7.73 9.52
C PRO A 391 -19.16 8.11 8.04
N ARG A 392 -20.24 8.42 7.33
CA ARG A 392 -20.24 8.68 5.88
C ARG A 392 -20.96 9.97 5.54
N ILE A 393 -20.24 10.91 4.93
CA ILE A 393 -20.79 12.19 4.45
C ILE A 393 -20.67 12.25 2.93
N GLN A 394 -21.76 12.62 2.26
CA GLN A 394 -21.79 12.91 0.83
C GLN A 394 -21.93 14.42 0.61
N VAL A 395 -21.14 14.97 -0.32
CA VAL A 395 -21.23 16.36 -0.78
C VAL A 395 -21.30 16.38 -2.30
N ILE A 396 -22.48 16.67 -2.84
CA ILE A 396 -22.71 16.78 -4.28
C ILE A 396 -22.33 18.18 -4.73
N THR A 397 -21.28 18.28 -5.55
CA THR A 397 -20.76 19.56 -6.05
C THR A 397 -21.44 19.97 -7.35
N ARG A 398 -21.69 19.02 -8.26
CA ARG A 398 -22.32 19.27 -9.57
C ARG A 398 -23.17 18.09 -10.05
N LYS A 399 -22.65 17.20 -10.91
CA LYS A 399 -23.48 16.15 -11.55
C LYS A 399 -23.70 14.97 -10.62
N ALA A 400 -24.93 14.49 -10.54
CA ALA A 400 -25.29 13.29 -9.80
C ALA A 400 -26.40 12.54 -10.57
N TYR A 401 -25.99 11.77 -11.57
CA TYR A 401 -26.94 11.11 -12.47
C TYR A 401 -27.01 9.59 -12.30
N GLY A 402 -28.25 9.07 -12.41
CA GLY A 402 -28.54 7.65 -12.59
C GLY A 402 -27.93 6.72 -11.53
N GLY A 403 -27.47 5.55 -11.99
CA GLY A 403 -26.88 4.55 -11.10
C GLY A 403 -25.58 5.02 -10.43
N ALA A 404 -24.80 5.87 -11.10
CA ALA A 404 -23.54 6.36 -10.54
C ALA A 404 -23.76 7.27 -9.32
N TYR A 405 -24.82 8.09 -9.32
CA TYR A 405 -25.25 8.82 -8.12
C TYR A 405 -25.51 7.88 -6.94
N VAL A 406 -26.21 6.77 -7.18
CA VAL A 406 -26.53 5.79 -6.12
C VAL A 406 -25.24 5.22 -5.54
N VAL A 407 -24.31 4.81 -6.42
CA VAL A 407 -23.01 4.21 -6.07
C VAL A 407 -22.11 5.18 -5.31
N MET A 408 -22.14 6.47 -5.61
CA MET A 408 -21.29 7.48 -4.95
C MET A 408 -21.81 7.89 -3.57
N ASN A 409 -22.06 6.92 -2.68
CA ASN A 409 -22.48 7.13 -1.28
C ASN A 409 -23.82 7.88 -1.14
N SER A 410 -24.85 7.50 -1.91
CA SER A 410 -26.17 8.12 -1.78
C SER A 410 -26.84 7.83 -0.42
N LYS A 411 -27.80 8.70 -0.05
CA LYS A 411 -28.58 8.53 1.19
C LYS A 411 -29.32 7.18 1.26
N SER A 412 -29.77 6.64 0.12
CA SER A 412 -30.45 5.34 0.05
C SER A 412 -29.56 4.14 0.36
N ILE A 413 -28.24 4.29 0.32
CA ILE A 413 -27.27 3.22 0.63
C ILE A 413 -26.52 3.45 1.95
N GLY A 414 -27.09 4.30 2.81
CA GLY A 414 -26.65 4.43 4.21
C GLY A 414 -25.72 5.60 4.51
N ALA A 415 -25.53 6.57 3.62
CA ALA A 415 -24.83 7.80 4.01
C ALA A 415 -25.52 8.49 5.20
N ASP A 416 -24.75 8.93 6.20
CA ASP A 416 -25.29 9.57 7.40
C ASP A 416 -25.77 10.98 7.09
N LEU A 417 -25.01 11.72 6.29
CA LEU A 417 -25.34 13.08 5.86
C LEU A 417 -25.11 13.21 4.36
N ALA A 418 -26.02 13.92 3.68
CA ALA A 418 -25.91 14.21 2.25
C ALA A 418 -26.20 15.70 2.04
N TYR A 419 -25.22 16.41 1.53
CA TYR A 419 -25.27 17.83 1.21
C TYR A 419 -25.18 18.02 -0.30
N ALA A 420 -25.75 19.12 -0.79
CA ALA A 420 -25.69 19.50 -2.19
C ALA A 420 -25.37 21.00 -2.29
N TRP A 421 -24.45 21.34 -3.18
CA TRP A 421 -24.20 22.73 -3.56
C TRP A 421 -25.35 23.25 -4.44
N PRO A 422 -25.53 24.58 -4.57
CA PRO A 422 -26.55 25.15 -5.46
C PRO A 422 -26.41 24.74 -6.93
N THR A 423 -25.21 24.32 -7.33
CA THR A 423 -24.85 23.82 -8.66
C THR A 423 -25.13 22.32 -8.84
N ALA A 424 -25.65 21.64 -7.82
CA ALA A 424 -25.91 20.21 -7.89
C ALA A 424 -27.11 19.91 -8.81
N GLU A 425 -26.93 18.96 -9.72
CA GLU A 425 -27.93 18.47 -10.65
C GLU A 425 -28.18 16.99 -10.38
N LEU A 426 -29.32 16.69 -9.76
CA LEU A 426 -29.72 15.32 -9.41
C LEU A 426 -30.83 14.85 -10.37
N ALA A 427 -30.54 13.85 -11.18
CA ALA A 427 -31.49 13.37 -12.20
C ALA A 427 -31.30 11.88 -12.50
N VAL A 428 -32.32 11.26 -13.11
CA VAL A 428 -32.24 9.86 -13.56
C VAL A 428 -31.22 9.70 -14.70
N MET A 429 -31.09 10.72 -15.53
CA MET A 429 -30.10 10.84 -16.60
C MET A 429 -29.78 12.33 -16.82
N GLY A 430 -28.59 12.61 -17.36
CA GLY A 430 -28.12 13.96 -17.67
C GLY A 430 -28.62 14.53 -18.99
#